data_AF-A0A7Y8M1P2-F1
#
_entry.id   AF-A0A7Y8M1P2-F1
#
_cell.length_a   1.000
_cell.length_b   1.000
_cell.length_c   1.000
_cell.angle_alpha   90.00
_cell.angle_beta   90.00
_cell.angle_gamma   90.00
#
_symmetry.space_group_name_H-M   'P 1'
#
loop_
_entity.id
_entity.type
_entity.pdbx_description
1 polymer ?
#
loop_
_entity_poly.entity_id
_entity_poly.type
_entity_poly.pdbx_seq_one_letter_code
_entity_poly.pdbx_strand_id
1 'polypeptide(L)'
;MGVESTFSYDVFYDECKEGGFWHSFIFIPRMNQLNLLNLLLEARTNLNYFHPIYYTSVNKKTKSNSEKVRLIKSWITILHYALQEQKIDADIYLGHKTDTPVYRKIKGTANKIGVKYVVLREKDCLKSMFSDMSYSKKVEATFRMGLKGGCHFLFKDLMKIGNIYVDHPEKNFNRSYDGVKILDRLRREIRDNILFEEDSRICPIDKNSYREKDLITEFMQLADISVGAIRTRALKIKEPFLRYEIAHPLSELLEKDIKNKARMNNSRFLNSFSLSEAWLKDESWQFDNLKIENQVTCQEPSLF
;
A
#
# COMPACT_ATOMS: atom_id res chain seq x y z
N MET A 1 -26.89 7.22 -24.86
CA MET A 1 -25.52 6.88 -24.43
C MET A 1 -25.55 6.84 -22.91
N GLY A 2 -25.38 5.66 -22.32
CA GLY A 2 -25.30 5.55 -20.86
C GLY A 2 -24.03 6.25 -20.40
N VAL A 3 -24.14 7.15 -19.43
CA VAL A 3 -22.96 7.74 -18.78
C VAL A 3 -22.29 6.59 -18.03
N GLU A 4 -21.24 6.01 -18.59
CA GLU A 4 -20.37 5.11 -17.84
C GLU A 4 -19.84 5.90 -16.65
N SER A 5 -20.27 5.52 -15.45
CA SER A 5 -19.78 6.11 -14.21
C SER A 5 -18.29 5.83 -14.11
N THR A 6 -17.47 6.82 -14.46
CA THR A 6 -16.02 6.72 -14.35
C THR A 6 -15.64 6.86 -12.89
N PHE A 7 -14.99 5.84 -12.32
CA PHE A 7 -14.55 5.87 -10.93
C PHE A 7 -13.21 6.60 -10.80
N SER A 8 -13.14 7.61 -9.94
CA SER A 8 -11.90 8.32 -9.61
C SER A 8 -11.23 7.76 -8.35
N TYR A 9 -9.91 7.58 -8.41
CA TYR A 9 -9.07 7.07 -7.33
C TYR A 9 -7.94 8.04 -7.03
N ASP A 10 -7.74 8.37 -5.76
CA ASP A 10 -6.46 8.94 -5.32
C ASP A 10 -5.51 7.81 -4.90
N VAL A 11 -4.21 8.02 -5.07
CA VAL A 11 -3.17 7.03 -4.80
C VAL A 11 -2.33 7.48 -3.62
N PHE A 12 -2.11 6.59 -2.66
CA PHE A 12 -1.25 6.81 -1.50
C PHE A 12 -0.05 5.88 -1.60
N TYR A 13 1.13 6.48 -1.70
CA TYR A 13 2.38 5.80 -1.99
C TYR A 13 3.37 5.88 -0.82
N ASP A 14 3.98 4.74 -0.51
CA ASP A 14 5.13 4.66 0.39
C ASP A 14 6.17 3.65 -0.14
N GLU A 15 7.41 3.78 0.33
CA GLU A 15 8.54 2.92 -0.02
C GLU A 15 9.16 2.21 1.17
N CYS A 16 9.78 1.06 0.92
CA CYS A 16 10.56 0.36 1.93
C CYS A 16 11.82 -0.26 1.33
N LYS A 17 12.96 -0.20 2.04
CA LYS A 17 14.27 -0.65 1.52
C LYS A 17 14.78 -1.95 2.17
N GLU A 18 14.02 -2.52 3.09
CA GLU A 18 14.41 -3.71 3.85
C GLU A 18 14.11 -4.97 3.04
N GLY A 19 15.17 -5.73 2.72
CA GLY A 19 15.06 -6.95 1.94
C GLY A 19 14.61 -6.70 0.49
N GLY A 20 15.03 -5.61 -0.15
CA GLY A 20 14.59 -5.19 -1.48
C GLY A 20 14.06 -3.74 -1.49
N PHE A 21 13.83 -3.17 -2.66
CA PHE A 21 13.18 -1.86 -2.81
C PHE A 21 11.70 -2.04 -3.13
N TRP A 22 10.86 -1.86 -2.11
CA TRP A 22 9.42 -2.03 -2.18
C TRP A 22 8.73 -0.71 -2.51
N HIS A 23 7.88 -0.75 -3.52
CA HIS A 23 6.92 0.29 -3.87
C HIS A 23 5.52 -0.18 -3.47
N SER A 24 4.78 0.66 -2.75
CA SER A 24 3.45 0.35 -2.24
C SER A 24 2.47 1.42 -2.67
N PHE A 25 1.43 1.06 -3.43
CA PHE A 25 0.43 1.99 -3.96
C PHE A 25 -0.97 1.57 -3.53
N ILE A 26 -1.61 2.35 -2.66
CA ILE A 26 -3.01 2.15 -2.25
C ILE A 26 -3.89 3.10 -3.05
N PHE A 27 -4.77 2.55 -3.88
CA PHE A 27 -5.76 3.29 -4.63
C PHE A 27 -7.05 3.34 -3.83
N ILE A 28 -7.47 4.53 -3.42
CA ILE A 28 -8.67 4.74 -2.62
C ILE A 28 -9.71 5.48 -3.47
N PRO A 29 -10.88 4.88 -3.75
CA PRO A 29 -11.91 5.52 -4.55
C PRO A 29 -12.47 6.73 -3.81
N ARG A 30 -12.48 7.89 -4.46
CA ARG A 30 -12.87 9.18 -3.84
C ARG A 30 -14.23 9.12 -3.17
N MET A 31 -15.21 8.50 -3.82
CA MET A 31 -16.57 8.34 -3.30
C MET A 31 -16.64 7.60 -1.96
N ASN A 32 -15.65 6.76 -1.62
CA ASN A 32 -15.63 5.96 -0.39
C ASN A 32 -14.48 6.35 0.56
N GLN A 33 -13.75 7.43 0.30
CA GLN A 33 -12.68 7.89 1.19
C GLN A 33 -13.22 8.15 2.61
N LEU A 34 -14.35 8.84 2.74
CA LEU A 34 -14.95 9.10 4.06
C LEU A 34 -15.36 7.81 4.78
N ASN A 35 -15.85 6.81 4.06
CA ASN A 35 -16.22 5.52 4.66
C ASN A 35 -15.00 4.80 5.24
N LEU A 36 -13.89 4.79 4.50
CA LEU A 36 -12.64 4.20 5.00
C LEU A 36 -12.06 5.02 6.17
N LEU A 37 -12.02 6.35 6.03
CA LEU A 37 -11.54 7.25 7.07
C LEU A 37 -12.31 7.03 8.39
N ASN A 38 -13.63 6.96 8.33
CA ASN A 38 -14.47 6.75 9.51
C ASN A 38 -14.13 5.44 10.25
N LEU A 39 -13.79 4.36 9.53
CA LEU A 39 -13.34 3.11 10.16
C LEU A 39 -11.99 3.28 10.88
N LEU A 40 -11.04 3.99 10.26
CA LEU A 40 -9.72 4.26 10.84
C LEU A 40 -9.85 5.13 12.10
N LEU A 41 -10.67 6.19 12.03
CA LEU A 41 -10.93 7.10 13.14
C LEU A 41 -11.69 6.43 14.28
N GLU A 42 -12.65 5.56 13.97
CA GLU A 42 -13.36 4.80 15.00
C GLU A 42 -12.40 3.90 15.80
N ALA A 43 -11.44 3.26 15.14
CA ALA A 43 -10.42 2.49 15.83
C ALA A 43 -9.55 3.37 16.75
N ARG A 44 -9.22 4.59 16.33
CA ARG A 44 -8.53 5.58 17.18
C ARG A 44 -9.36 5.97 18.39
N THR A 45 -10.64 6.27 18.18
CA THR A 45 -11.58 6.67 19.24
C THR A 45 -11.76 5.56 20.27
N ASN A 46 -11.94 4.31 19.84
CA ASN A 46 -12.08 3.19 20.76
C ASN A 46 -10.85 3.07 21.67
N LEU A 47 -9.65 3.18 21.10
CA LEU A 47 -8.38 3.05 21.80
C LEU A 47 -7.90 4.34 22.50
N ASN A 48 -8.61 5.45 22.35
CA ASN A 48 -8.17 6.79 22.77
C ASN A 48 -6.73 7.12 22.32
N TYR A 49 -6.38 6.78 21.07
CA TYR A 49 -5.02 6.94 20.54
C TYR A 49 -5.01 7.74 19.23
N PHE A 50 -4.60 9.01 19.34
CA PHE A 50 -4.64 9.97 18.24
C PHE A 50 -3.26 10.38 17.71
N HIS A 51 -2.19 9.81 18.27
CA HIS A 51 -0.84 10.08 17.78
C HIS A 51 -0.54 9.36 16.46
N PRO A 52 0.42 9.87 15.67
CA PRO A 52 0.90 9.17 14.48
C PRO A 52 1.38 7.76 14.80
N ILE A 53 1.04 6.83 13.91
CA ILE A 53 1.46 5.43 13.96
C ILE A 53 2.29 5.07 12.75
N TYR A 54 3.31 4.27 13.01
CA TYR A 54 4.22 3.73 11.99
C TYR A 54 4.46 2.26 12.29
N TYR A 55 4.53 1.43 11.27
CA TYR A 55 4.76 -0.01 11.45
C TYR A 55 6.11 -0.29 12.11
N THR A 56 7.14 0.48 11.72
CA THR A 56 8.50 0.40 12.26
C THR A 56 8.58 0.77 13.75
N SER A 57 7.59 1.48 14.28
CA SER A 57 7.59 1.87 15.69
C SER A 57 7.26 0.72 16.66
N VAL A 58 6.77 -0.42 16.15
CA VAL A 58 6.64 -1.67 16.92
C VAL A 58 8.02 -2.33 16.98
N ASN A 59 8.68 -2.32 18.14
CA ASN A 59 10.01 -2.88 18.35
C ASN A 59 10.00 -3.96 19.44
N LYS A 60 11.17 -4.54 19.76
CA LYS A 60 11.30 -5.61 20.77
C LYS A 60 10.81 -5.23 22.17
N LYS A 61 10.79 -3.94 22.51
CA LYS A 61 10.33 -3.41 23.80
C LYS A 61 8.83 -3.06 23.81
N THR A 62 8.18 -3.06 22.65
CA THR A 62 6.76 -2.70 22.53
C THR A 62 5.89 -3.80 23.12
N LYS A 63 5.01 -3.43 24.05
CA LYS A 63 4.04 -4.37 24.64
C LYS A 63 2.94 -4.71 23.64
N SER A 64 2.59 -6.00 23.54
CA SER A 64 1.56 -6.51 22.63
C SER A 64 0.17 -5.93 22.89
N ASN A 65 -0.11 -5.53 24.13
CA ASN A 65 -1.39 -4.93 24.54
C ASN A 65 -1.41 -3.40 24.46
N SER A 66 -0.34 -2.74 24.00
CA SER A 66 -0.34 -1.28 23.85
C SER A 66 -1.38 -0.82 22.82
N GLU A 67 -1.94 0.37 23.05
CA GLU A 67 -2.94 1.01 22.20
C GLU A 67 -2.44 1.14 20.77
N LYS A 68 -1.17 1.49 20.60
CA LYS A 68 -0.51 1.57 19.29
C LYS A 68 -0.54 0.24 18.53
N VAL A 69 -0.17 -0.86 19.18
CA VAL A 69 -0.14 -2.19 18.55
C VAL A 69 -1.55 -2.64 18.18
N ARG A 70 -2.50 -2.40 19.08
CA ARG A 70 -3.93 -2.66 18.84
C ARG A 70 -4.44 -1.83 17.66
N LEU A 71 -4.06 -0.55 17.56
CA LEU A 71 -4.48 0.33 16.48
C LEU A 71 -3.92 -0.12 15.11
N ILE A 72 -2.63 -0.46 15.05
CA ILE A 72 -2.01 -0.99 13.83
C ILE A 72 -2.71 -2.28 13.40
N LYS A 73 -2.99 -3.18 14.35
CA LYS A 73 -3.77 -4.40 14.07
C LYS A 73 -5.16 -4.07 13.52
N SER A 74 -5.87 -3.11 14.10
CA SER A 74 -7.18 -2.66 13.61
C SER A 74 -7.09 -2.18 12.17
N TRP A 75 -6.13 -1.31 11.86
CA TRP A 75 -5.92 -0.76 10.52
C TRP A 75 -5.58 -1.83 9.49
N ILE A 76 -4.78 -2.85 9.87
CA ILE A 76 -4.51 -4.00 9.00
C ILE A 76 -5.80 -4.81 8.74
N THR A 77 -6.66 -5.00 9.73
CA THR A 77 -7.97 -5.68 9.50
C THR A 77 -8.91 -4.84 8.65
N ILE A 78 -8.90 -3.51 8.80
CA ILE A 78 -9.68 -2.57 7.98
C ILE A 78 -9.19 -2.60 6.53
N LEU A 79 -7.88 -2.56 6.30
CA LEU A 79 -7.29 -2.71 4.96
C LEU A 79 -7.72 -4.03 4.31
N HIS A 80 -7.56 -5.14 5.04
CA HIS A 80 -7.93 -6.46 4.56
C HIS A 80 -9.41 -6.53 4.15
N TYR A 81 -10.29 -5.89 4.92
CA TYR A 81 -11.70 -5.72 4.55
C TYR A 81 -11.88 -4.83 3.31
N ALA A 82 -11.22 -3.68 3.25
CA ALA A 82 -11.39 -2.68 2.20
C ALA A 82 -10.97 -3.20 0.81
N LEU A 83 -10.08 -4.20 0.77
CA LEU A 83 -9.65 -4.92 -0.43
C LEU A 83 -10.65 -5.98 -0.91
N GLN A 84 -11.73 -6.28 -0.20
CA GLN A 84 -12.72 -7.26 -0.68
C GLN A 84 -13.60 -6.63 -1.78
N GLU A 85 -13.81 -7.36 -2.89
CA GLU A 85 -14.56 -6.90 -4.07
C GLU A 85 -15.91 -7.62 -4.27
N GLN A 86 -15.94 -8.96 -4.18
CA GLN A 86 -17.11 -9.75 -4.60
C GLN A 86 -17.91 -10.35 -3.42
N LYS A 87 -17.20 -10.91 -2.44
CA LYS A 87 -17.78 -11.67 -1.32
C LYS A 87 -17.47 -10.97 0.00
N ILE A 88 -18.05 -9.79 0.18
CA ILE A 88 -17.82 -8.96 1.37
C ILE A 88 -18.37 -9.72 2.59
N ASP A 89 -17.46 -10.19 3.43
CA ASP A 89 -17.74 -10.84 4.72
C ASP A 89 -16.51 -10.68 5.61
N ALA A 90 -16.55 -9.71 6.52
CA ALA A 90 -15.41 -9.38 7.36
C ALA A 90 -15.84 -9.14 8.81
N ASP A 91 -15.07 -9.69 9.74
CA ASP A 91 -15.09 -9.30 11.14
C ASP A 91 -13.93 -8.32 11.36
N ILE A 92 -14.24 -7.03 11.31
CA ILE A 92 -13.26 -5.95 11.45
C ILE A 92 -12.96 -5.74 12.93
N TYR A 93 -11.69 -5.76 13.30
CA TYR A 93 -11.26 -5.40 14.64
C TYR A 93 -11.09 -3.87 14.73
N LEU A 94 -11.84 -3.23 15.63
CA LEU A 94 -11.89 -1.78 15.79
C LEU A 94 -11.23 -1.33 17.10
N GLY A 95 -10.27 -2.11 17.62
CA GLY A 95 -9.56 -1.80 18.86
C GLY A 95 -10.24 -2.36 20.11
N HIS A 96 -10.02 -1.71 21.25
CA HIS A 96 -10.68 -2.04 22.51
C HIS A 96 -11.39 -0.80 23.04
N LYS A 97 -12.53 -0.96 23.70
CA LYS A 97 -13.04 0.02 24.66
C LYS A 97 -12.73 -0.54 26.04
N THR A 98 -11.95 0.20 26.83
CA THR A 98 -11.32 -0.33 28.05
C THR A 98 -10.54 -1.62 27.75
N ASP A 99 -10.90 -2.74 28.37
CA ASP A 99 -10.28 -4.05 28.15
C ASP A 99 -11.08 -4.96 27.20
N THR A 100 -12.21 -4.48 26.66
CA THR A 100 -13.09 -5.29 25.82
C THR A 100 -12.82 -5.03 24.33
N PRO A 101 -12.50 -6.05 23.53
CA PRO A 101 -12.25 -5.87 22.10
C PRO A 101 -13.55 -5.53 21.37
N VAL A 102 -13.46 -4.59 20.43
CA VAL A 102 -14.59 -4.15 19.60
C VAL A 102 -14.44 -4.76 18.22
N TYR A 103 -15.48 -5.47 17.78
CA TYR A 103 -15.56 -6.02 16.43
C TYR A 103 -16.80 -5.51 15.71
N ARG A 104 -16.69 -5.32 14.40
CA ARG A 104 -17.81 -5.04 13.51
C ARG A 104 -17.87 -6.08 12.41
N LYS A 105 -19.01 -6.77 12.34
CA LYS A 105 -19.32 -7.68 11.24
C LYS A 105 -19.89 -6.89 10.06
N ILE A 106 -19.28 -7.01 8.89
CA ILE A 106 -19.73 -6.38 7.66
C ILE A 106 -19.98 -7.45 6.61
N LYS A 107 -21.15 -7.38 5.96
CA LYS A 107 -21.56 -8.33 4.92
C LYS A 107 -22.20 -7.61 3.73
N GLY A 108 -22.04 -8.19 2.54
CA GLY A 108 -22.72 -7.75 1.33
C GLY A 108 -21.99 -6.63 0.58
N THR A 109 -22.13 -6.66 -0.74
CA THR A 109 -21.41 -5.77 -1.69
C THR A 109 -21.79 -4.29 -1.55
N ALA A 110 -22.96 -3.98 -0.99
CA ALA A 110 -23.36 -2.60 -0.69
C ALA A 110 -22.40 -1.90 0.29
N ASN A 111 -21.66 -2.67 1.11
CA ASN A 111 -20.67 -2.13 2.04
C ASN A 111 -19.26 -2.03 1.43
N LYS A 112 -19.07 -2.37 0.14
CA LYS A 112 -17.74 -2.38 -0.49
C LYS A 112 -17.07 -1.00 -0.42
N ILE A 113 -15.83 -0.96 0.09
CA ILE A 113 -14.97 0.24 -0.02
C ILE A 113 -14.35 0.32 -1.41
N GLY A 114 -13.83 -0.79 -1.94
CA GLY A 114 -13.26 -0.87 -3.29
C GLY A 114 -11.84 -0.32 -3.38
N VAL A 115 -11.07 -0.46 -2.29
CA VAL A 115 -9.63 -0.14 -2.30
C VAL A 115 -8.93 -1.15 -3.19
N LYS A 116 -7.93 -0.68 -3.93
CA LYS A 116 -7.00 -1.54 -4.66
C LYS A 116 -5.59 -1.30 -4.14
N TYR A 117 -4.76 -2.34 -4.13
CA TYR A 117 -3.43 -2.29 -3.54
C TYR A 117 -2.40 -3.02 -4.39
N VAL A 118 -1.37 -2.28 -4.79
CA VAL A 118 -0.26 -2.79 -5.61
C VAL A 118 1.00 -2.71 -4.79
N VAL A 119 1.74 -3.82 -4.76
CA VAL A 119 3.07 -3.90 -4.18
C VAL A 119 4.02 -4.46 -5.23
N LEU A 120 5.11 -3.72 -5.48
CA LEU A 120 6.20 -4.12 -6.36
C LEU A 120 7.49 -4.11 -5.57
N ARG A 121 8.21 -5.23 -5.53
CA ARG A 121 9.56 -5.32 -4.96
C ARG A 121 10.58 -5.35 -6.10
N GLU A 122 11.53 -4.43 -6.11
CA GLU A 122 12.78 -4.62 -6.86
C GLU A 122 13.77 -5.37 -5.97
N LYS A 123 14.27 -6.52 -6.44
CA LYS A 123 15.00 -7.48 -5.58
C LYS A 123 16.30 -6.95 -5.02
N ASP A 124 17.05 -6.21 -5.83
CA ASP A 124 18.46 -5.91 -5.56
C ASP A 124 18.66 -4.53 -4.92
N CYS A 125 17.60 -3.94 -4.36
CA CYS A 125 17.62 -2.59 -3.80
C CYS A 125 18.19 -1.53 -4.78
N LEU A 126 17.84 -1.64 -6.07
CA LEU A 126 18.25 -0.80 -7.18
C LEU A 126 19.75 -0.90 -7.55
N LYS A 127 20.50 -1.85 -6.96
CA LYS A 127 21.95 -1.98 -7.15
C LYS A 127 22.31 -2.41 -8.57
N SER A 128 21.60 -3.40 -9.11
CA SER A 128 21.87 -3.98 -10.44
C SER A 128 21.30 -3.18 -11.61
N MET A 129 20.54 -2.10 -11.34
CA MET A 129 20.04 -1.20 -12.39
C MET A 129 21.17 -0.43 -13.07
N PHE A 130 20.99 -0.08 -14.36
CA PHE A 130 21.98 0.56 -15.26
C PHE A 130 22.92 1.53 -14.52
N SER A 131 24.23 1.31 -14.69
CA SER A 131 25.29 1.92 -13.88
C SER A 131 25.41 3.44 -14.05
N ASP A 132 24.94 3.97 -15.18
CA ASP A 132 24.91 5.39 -15.53
C ASP A 132 23.69 6.14 -14.96
N MET A 133 22.69 5.42 -14.41
CA MET A 133 21.53 6.05 -13.80
C MET A 133 21.81 6.48 -12.35
N SER A 134 21.48 7.74 -12.05
CA SER A 134 21.41 8.22 -10.67
C SER A 134 20.41 7.42 -9.84
N TYR A 135 20.60 7.37 -8.53
CA TYR A 135 19.66 6.73 -7.61
C TYR A 135 18.23 7.25 -7.76
N SER A 136 18.05 8.57 -7.91
CA SER A 136 16.74 9.18 -8.13
C SER A 136 16.06 8.67 -9.41
N LYS A 137 16.80 8.55 -10.52
CA LYS A 137 16.27 7.99 -11.77
C LYS A 137 15.89 6.52 -11.62
N LYS A 138 16.64 5.76 -10.81
CA LYS A 138 16.33 4.35 -10.50
C LYS A 138 15.01 4.22 -9.72
N VAL A 139 14.82 5.05 -8.69
CA VAL A 139 13.57 5.08 -7.92
C VAL A 139 12.40 5.55 -8.80
N GLU A 140 12.57 6.61 -9.61
CA GLU A 140 11.54 7.08 -10.54
C GLU A 140 11.12 6.00 -11.54
N ALA A 141 12.09 5.31 -12.16
CA ALA A 141 11.82 4.27 -13.13
C ALA A 141 11.00 3.12 -12.51
N THR A 142 11.38 2.68 -11.32
CA THR A 142 10.68 1.59 -10.61
C THR A 142 9.32 2.03 -10.04
N PHE A 143 9.19 3.28 -9.61
CA PHE A 143 7.90 3.90 -9.22
C PHE A 143 6.92 3.87 -10.39
N ARG A 144 7.32 4.38 -11.56
CA ARG A 144 6.46 4.42 -12.76
C ARG A 144 6.10 3.01 -13.21
N MET A 145 7.05 2.08 -13.16
CA MET A 145 6.85 0.67 -13.49
C MET A 145 5.78 0.03 -12.60
N GLY A 146 5.89 0.20 -11.28
CA GLY A 146 4.92 -0.33 -10.31
C GLY A 146 3.54 0.28 -10.48
N LEU A 147 3.45 1.60 -10.59
CA LEU A 147 2.18 2.30 -10.78
C LEU A 147 1.49 1.90 -12.09
N LYS A 148 2.21 1.95 -13.23
CA LYS A 148 1.68 1.56 -14.54
C LYS A 148 1.23 0.10 -14.56
N GLY A 149 2.11 -0.81 -14.15
CA GLY A 149 1.83 -2.24 -14.15
C GLY A 149 0.63 -2.58 -13.26
N GLY A 150 0.60 -1.99 -12.07
CA GLY A 150 -0.52 -2.11 -11.13
C GLY A 150 -1.85 -1.63 -11.70
N CYS A 151 -1.86 -0.47 -12.35
CA CYS A 151 -3.07 0.06 -12.99
C CYS A 151 -3.57 -0.88 -14.09
N HIS A 152 -2.68 -1.32 -15.00
CA HIS A 152 -3.05 -2.23 -16.09
C HIS A 152 -3.54 -3.59 -15.59
N PHE A 153 -3.01 -4.03 -14.45
CA PHE A 153 -3.36 -5.31 -13.86
C PHE A 153 -4.72 -5.25 -13.13
N LEU A 154 -4.93 -4.27 -12.25
CA LEU A 154 -6.11 -4.23 -11.35
C LEU A 154 -7.35 -3.55 -11.94
N PHE A 155 -7.21 -2.73 -12.98
CA PHE A 155 -8.33 -1.99 -13.57
C PHE A 155 -8.62 -2.50 -14.99
N LYS A 156 -9.82 -3.05 -15.17
CA LYS A 156 -10.33 -3.53 -16.47
C LYS A 156 -11.29 -2.55 -17.09
N ASP A 157 -12.06 -1.88 -16.26
CA ASP A 157 -13.03 -0.86 -16.66
C ASP A 157 -12.38 0.53 -16.74
N LEU A 158 -13.14 1.49 -17.27
CA LEU A 158 -12.73 2.89 -17.35
C LEU A 158 -12.61 3.50 -15.95
N MET A 159 -11.49 4.16 -15.68
CA MET A 159 -11.20 4.78 -14.38
C MET A 159 -10.35 6.05 -14.53
N LYS A 160 -10.38 6.93 -13.51
CA LYS A 160 -9.55 8.15 -13.43
C LYS A 160 -8.61 8.15 -12.22
N ILE A 161 -7.35 8.47 -12.44
CA ILE A 161 -6.34 8.70 -11.40
C ILE A 161 -6.39 10.17 -11.03
N GLY A 162 -6.70 10.46 -9.77
CA GLY A 162 -6.63 11.77 -9.16
C GLY A 162 -5.22 12.10 -8.66
N ASN A 163 -5.12 12.55 -7.42
CA ASN A 163 -3.83 12.91 -6.83
C ASN A 163 -3.04 11.66 -6.41
N ILE A 164 -1.72 11.76 -6.50
CA ILE A 164 -0.79 10.73 -5.99
C ILE A 164 -0.01 11.33 -4.83
N TYR A 165 -0.35 10.92 -3.61
CA TYR A 165 0.32 11.35 -2.39
C TYR A 165 1.54 10.48 -2.14
N VAL A 166 2.70 11.10 -1.92
CA VAL A 166 3.97 10.39 -1.73
C VAL A 166 4.60 10.78 -0.39
N ASP A 167 5.10 9.78 0.34
CA ASP A 167 5.77 9.99 1.62
C ASP A 167 7.20 10.52 1.40
N HIS A 168 7.30 11.80 1.07
CA HIS A 168 8.57 12.43 0.75
C HIS A 168 8.50 13.93 1.09
N PRO A 169 9.47 14.49 1.82
CA PRO A 169 9.53 15.93 2.05
C PRO A 169 9.64 16.67 0.71
N GLU A 170 8.81 17.69 0.52
CA GLU A 170 8.67 18.44 -0.73
C GLU A 170 10.02 19.02 -1.21
N LYS A 171 10.83 19.57 -0.29
CA LYS A 171 12.15 20.12 -0.62
C LYS A 171 13.09 19.09 -1.22
N ASN A 172 13.04 17.84 -0.74
CA ASN A 172 13.88 16.77 -1.26
C ASN A 172 13.26 16.18 -2.53
N PHE A 173 11.93 16.15 -2.62
CA PHE A 173 11.21 15.70 -3.80
C PHE A 173 11.51 16.60 -4.99
N ASN A 174 11.28 17.92 -4.88
CA ASN A 174 11.46 18.87 -5.98
C ASN A 174 12.91 19.04 -6.44
N ARG A 175 13.89 18.67 -5.60
CA ARG A 175 15.32 18.64 -5.97
C ARG A 175 15.70 17.40 -6.78
N SER A 176 14.95 16.32 -6.65
CA SER A 176 15.31 14.99 -7.17
C SER A 176 14.30 14.40 -8.13
N TYR A 177 13.08 14.91 -8.16
CA TYR A 177 11.94 14.43 -8.94
C TYR A 177 11.20 15.61 -9.58
N ASP A 178 10.85 15.42 -10.85
CA ASP A 178 9.95 16.30 -11.58
C ASP A 178 8.59 15.61 -11.68
N GLY A 179 7.71 15.90 -10.72
CA GLY A 179 6.40 15.24 -10.61
C GLY A 179 5.54 15.43 -11.86
N VAL A 180 5.68 16.56 -12.55
CA VAL A 180 4.97 16.85 -13.81
C VAL A 180 5.48 15.94 -14.92
N LYS A 181 6.81 15.85 -15.12
CA LYS A 181 7.38 14.94 -16.12
C LYS A 181 7.04 13.48 -15.86
N ILE A 182 7.02 13.05 -14.59
CA ILE A 182 6.64 11.69 -14.21
C ILE A 182 5.21 11.40 -14.66
N LEU A 183 4.27 12.31 -14.34
CA LEU A 183 2.86 12.17 -14.73
C LEU A 183 2.67 12.24 -16.24
N ASP A 184 3.28 13.18 -16.94
CA ASP A 184 3.17 13.29 -18.39
C ASP A 184 3.72 12.07 -19.13
N ARG A 185 4.77 11.45 -18.56
CA ARG A 185 5.28 10.19 -19.07
C ARG A 185 4.32 9.04 -18.78
N LEU A 186 3.75 8.96 -17.58
CA LEU A 186 2.75 7.95 -17.23
C LEU A 186 1.50 8.05 -18.12
N ARG A 187 0.97 9.26 -18.34
CA ARG A 187 -0.18 9.52 -19.22
C ARG A 187 0.01 8.98 -20.63
N ARG A 188 1.24 9.09 -21.18
CA ARG A 188 1.58 8.55 -22.51
C ARG A 188 1.78 7.04 -22.55
N GLU A 189 2.12 6.45 -21.42
CA GLU A 189 2.48 5.03 -21.34
C GLU A 189 1.33 4.14 -20.83
N ILE A 190 0.27 4.74 -20.28
CA ILE A 190 -0.89 4.02 -19.73
C ILE A 190 -1.91 3.66 -20.82
N ARG A 191 -2.80 2.71 -20.55
CA ARG A 191 -3.81 2.26 -21.53
C ARG A 191 -5.00 3.22 -21.54
N ASP A 192 -5.73 3.24 -22.65
CA ASP A 192 -6.86 4.15 -22.89
C ASP A 192 -8.01 4.02 -21.86
N ASN A 193 -8.12 2.87 -21.18
CA ASN A 193 -9.10 2.67 -20.11
C ASN A 193 -8.71 3.30 -18.76
N ILE A 194 -7.51 3.88 -18.67
CA ILE A 194 -7.02 4.55 -17.46
C ILE A 194 -6.69 5.98 -17.82
N LEU A 195 -7.47 6.89 -17.26
CA LEU A 195 -7.30 8.32 -17.46
C LEU A 195 -6.67 8.95 -16.23
N PHE A 196 -6.09 10.13 -16.39
CA PHE A 196 -5.74 11.02 -15.28
C PHE A 196 -6.74 12.17 -15.28
N GLU A 197 -7.12 12.65 -14.09
CA GLU A 197 -7.86 13.91 -13.98
C GLU A 197 -6.99 15.08 -14.47
N GLU A 198 -7.64 16.15 -14.94
CA GLU A 198 -6.94 17.31 -15.50
C GLU A 198 -6.02 17.97 -14.46
N ASP A 199 -6.44 18.01 -13.21
CA ASP A 199 -5.73 18.58 -12.07
C ASP A 199 -4.91 17.54 -11.28
N SER A 200 -4.80 16.30 -11.77
CA SER A 200 -4.03 15.24 -11.10
C SER A 200 -2.56 15.68 -10.93
N ARG A 201 -2.03 15.56 -9.72
CA ARG A 201 -0.64 15.88 -9.39
C ARG A 201 -0.02 14.88 -8.42
N ILE A 202 1.31 14.83 -8.40
CA ILE A 202 2.05 14.18 -7.33
C ILE A 202 2.17 15.18 -6.17
N CYS A 203 1.71 14.78 -4.99
CA CYS A 203 1.64 15.58 -3.78
C CYS A 203 2.61 15.01 -2.72
N PRO A 204 3.82 15.58 -2.57
CA PRO A 204 4.73 15.20 -1.50
C PRO A 204 4.15 15.59 -0.15
N ILE A 205 4.12 14.65 0.80
CA ILE A 205 3.64 14.88 2.16
C ILE A 205 4.80 14.71 3.15
N ASP A 206 5.03 15.72 3.98
CA ASP A 206 5.99 15.65 5.07
C ASP A 206 5.31 15.05 6.32
N LYS A 207 5.89 14.01 6.92
CA LYS A 207 5.41 13.40 8.17
C LYS A 207 5.28 14.41 9.32
N ASN A 208 6.09 15.47 9.32
CA ASN A 208 5.99 16.54 10.33
C ASN A 208 4.75 17.42 10.15
N SER A 209 4.09 17.35 8.99
CA SER A 209 2.85 18.07 8.69
C SER A 209 1.59 17.28 8.98
N TYR A 210 1.72 16.04 9.48
CA TYR A 210 0.60 15.17 9.82
C TYR A 210 -0.33 15.81 10.84
N ARG A 211 -1.63 15.83 10.52
CA ARG A 211 -2.68 16.40 11.36
C ARG A 211 -3.62 15.31 11.87
N GLU A 212 -4.09 15.48 13.09
CA GLU A 212 -5.06 14.58 13.69
C GLU A 212 -6.36 14.56 12.87
N LYS A 213 -6.89 13.37 12.58
CA LYS A 213 -8.17 13.18 11.86
C LYS A 213 -8.19 13.70 10.42
N ASP A 214 -7.04 14.07 9.87
CA ASP A 214 -6.92 14.52 8.49
C ASP A 214 -6.87 13.34 7.52
N LEU A 215 -7.69 13.39 6.48
CA LEU A 215 -7.86 12.31 5.51
C LEU A 215 -6.54 11.86 4.88
N ILE A 216 -5.72 12.82 4.44
CA ILE A 216 -4.45 12.53 3.78
C ILE A 216 -3.48 11.92 4.79
N THR A 217 -3.39 12.51 5.98
CA THR A 217 -2.54 12.03 7.08
C THR A 217 -2.87 10.58 7.49
N GLU A 218 -4.15 10.23 7.63
CA GLU A 218 -4.57 8.89 8.03
C GLU A 218 -4.25 7.86 6.91
N PHE A 219 -4.46 8.21 5.64
CA PHE A 219 -4.17 7.32 4.52
C PHE A 219 -2.68 7.16 4.22
N MET A 220 -1.85 8.19 4.43
CA MET A 220 -0.39 8.06 4.34
C MET A 220 0.17 7.15 5.44
N GLN A 221 -0.35 7.23 6.67
CA GLN A 221 -0.02 6.25 7.72
C GLN A 221 -0.51 4.84 7.37
N LEU A 222 -1.66 4.72 6.70
CA LEU A 222 -2.14 3.42 6.22
C LEU A 222 -1.19 2.83 5.17
N ALA A 223 -0.62 3.65 4.28
CA ALA A 223 0.38 3.22 3.31
C ALA A 223 1.65 2.64 3.99
N ASP A 224 2.20 3.35 4.99
CA ASP A 224 3.34 2.89 5.81
C ASP A 224 3.04 1.56 6.52
N ILE A 225 1.87 1.46 7.14
CA ILE A 225 1.43 0.24 7.81
C ILE A 225 1.28 -0.91 6.83
N SER A 226 0.72 -0.65 5.66
CA SER A 226 0.44 -1.68 4.66
C SER A 226 1.72 -2.26 4.09
N VAL A 227 2.68 -1.43 3.68
CA VAL A 227 3.95 -1.91 3.10
C VAL A 227 4.76 -2.68 4.14
N GLY A 228 4.81 -2.18 5.37
CA GLY A 228 5.49 -2.86 6.47
C GLY A 228 4.88 -4.23 6.78
N ALA A 229 3.55 -4.31 6.85
CA ALA A 229 2.82 -5.55 7.11
C ALA A 229 2.99 -6.58 5.99
N ILE A 230 2.82 -6.17 4.73
CA ILE A 230 3.01 -7.05 3.56
C ILE A 230 4.43 -7.60 3.55
N ARG A 231 5.44 -6.73 3.60
CA ARG A 231 6.85 -7.12 3.60
C ARG A 231 7.17 -8.10 4.72
N THR A 232 6.75 -7.81 5.95
CA THR A 232 7.00 -8.69 7.11
C THR A 232 6.42 -10.09 6.90
N ARG A 233 5.20 -10.21 6.37
CA ARG A 233 4.57 -11.51 6.13
C ARG A 233 5.18 -12.23 4.93
N ALA A 234 5.41 -11.50 3.86
CA ALA A 234 5.90 -12.04 2.61
C ALA A 234 7.34 -12.58 2.73
N LEU A 235 8.21 -11.85 3.45
CA LEU A 235 9.58 -12.27 3.77
C LEU A 235 9.70 -13.11 5.05
N LYS A 236 8.58 -13.42 5.73
CA LYS A 236 8.55 -14.15 7.00
C LYS A 236 9.49 -13.57 8.08
N ILE A 237 9.55 -12.25 8.20
CA ILE A 237 10.39 -11.55 9.18
C ILE A 237 9.78 -11.75 10.56
N LYS A 238 10.45 -12.53 11.42
CA LYS A 238 9.97 -12.87 12.77
C LYS A 238 10.50 -11.96 13.87
N GLU A 239 11.32 -10.96 13.56
CA GLU A 239 11.94 -10.09 14.57
C GLU A 239 11.60 -8.61 14.30
N PRO A 240 10.91 -7.92 15.23
CA PRO A 240 10.24 -8.46 16.41
C PRO A 240 9.01 -9.30 16.03
N PHE A 241 8.76 -10.40 16.74
CA PHE A 241 7.67 -11.35 16.42
C PHE A 241 6.30 -10.69 16.42
N LEU A 242 6.12 -9.67 17.26
CA LEU A 242 4.89 -8.91 17.34
C LEU A 242 4.49 -8.27 16.00
N ARG A 243 5.44 -7.82 15.17
CA ARG A 243 5.13 -7.33 13.80
C ARG A 243 4.54 -8.45 12.94
N TYR A 244 5.12 -9.64 13.02
CA TYR A 244 4.65 -10.80 12.27
C TYR A 244 3.22 -11.24 12.68
N GLU A 245 2.89 -11.10 13.97
CA GLU A 245 1.56 -11.40 14.51
C GLU A 245 0.50 -10.37 14.13
N ILE A 246 0.78 -9.07 14.28
CA ILE A 246 -0.20 -8.03 13.93
C ILE A 246 -0.56 -8.04 12.44
N ALA A 247 0.39 -8.44 11.58
CA ALA A 247 0.18 -8.57 10.15
C ALA A 247 -0.51 -9.88 9.73
N HIS A 248 -0.83 -10.78 10.68
CA HIS A 248 -1.52 -12.05 10.40
C HIS A 248 -2.80 -11.91 9.55
N PRO A 249 -3.65 -10.88 9.69
CA PRO A 249 -4.86 -10.78 8.86
C PRO A 249 -4.60 -10.78 7.36
N LEU A 250 -3.40 -10.38 6.90
CA LEU A 250 -3.03 -10.40 5.48
C LEU A 250 -2.55 -11.77 4.98
N SER A 251 -2.53 -12.80 5.83
CA SER A 251 -2.02 -14.13 5.46
C SER A 251 -2.83 -14.76 4.34
N GLU A 252 -4.16 -14.75 4.46
CA GLU A 252 -5.03 -15.36 3.44
C GLU A 252 -4.83 -14.70 2.07
N LEU A 253 -4.73 -13.36 2.05
CA LEU A 253 -4.47 -12.57 0.86
C LEU A 253 -3.15 -12.98 0.20
N LEU A 254 -2.06 -12.97 0.98
CA LEU A 254 -0.72 -13.28 0.49
C LEU A 254 -0.58 -14.74 0.04
N GLU A 255 -1.17 -15.68 0.76
CA GLU A 255 -1.12 -17.09 0.38
C GLU A 255 -1.83 -17.35 -0.94
N LYS A 256 -2.96 -16.69 -1.19
CA LYS A 256 -3.68 -16.79 -2.46
C LYS A 256 -2.88 -16.19 -3.60
N ASP A 257 -2.28 -15.03 -3.38
CA ASP A 257 -1.50 -14.33 -4.41
C ASP A 257 -0.21 -15.08 -4.77
N ILE A 258 0.59 -15.43 -3.76
CA ILE A 258 1.91 -16.04 -3.94
C ILE A 258 1.81 -17.49 -4.39
N LYS A 259 0.90 -18.29 -3.81
CA LYS A 259 0.93 -19.75 -4.00
C LYS A 259 -0.01 -20.24 -5.12
N ASN A 260 -1.05 -19.48 -5.49
CA ASN A 260 -2.08 -20.02 -6.38
C ASN A 260 -2.94 -18.95 -7.10
N LYS A 261 -2.51 -18.56 -8.31
CA LYS A 261 -3.25 -17.62 -9.18
C LYS A 261 -4.71 -18.04 -9.43
N ALA A 262 -4.99 -19.33 -9.58
CA ALA A 262 -6.36 -19.82 -9.75
C ALA A 262 -7.23 -19.62 -8.50
N ARG A 263 -6.64 -19.69 -7.29
CA ARG A 263 -7.34 -19.33 -6.05
C ARG A 263 -7.56 -17.83 -5.94
N MET A 264 -6.60 -17.00 -6.34
CA MET A 264 -6.80 -15.55 -6.39
C MET A 264 -7.97 -15.17 -7.30
N ASN A 265 -8.07 -15.81 -8.48
CA ASN A 265 -9.17 -15.63 -9.44
C ASN A 265 -10.57 -15.99 -8.90
N ASN A 266 -10.66 -16.84 -7.87
CA ASN A 266 -11.93 -17.20 -7.23
C ASN A 266 -12.10 -16.56 -5.84
N SER A 267 -11.15 -15.70 -5.45
CA SER A 267 -11.11 -15.07 -4.15
C SER A 267 -11.93 -13.79 -4.11
N ARG A 268 -12.25 -13.36 -2.89
CA ARG A 268 -12.84 -12.05 -2.64
C ARG A 268 -11.92 -10.86 -2.97
N PHE A 269 -10.64 -11.09 -3.28
CA PHE A 269 -9.62 -10.06 -3.56
C PHE A 269 -9.24 -9.97 -5.04
N LEU A 270 -9.98 -10.66 -5.92
CA LEU A 270 -9.74 -10.59 -7.35
C LEU A 270 -9.79 -9.13 -7.81
N ASN A 271 -8.75 -8.70 -8.54
CA ASN A 271 -8.59 -7.35 -9.08
C ASN A 271 -8.46 -6.23 -8.03
N SER A 272 -8.24 -6.54 -6.75
CA SER A 272 -7.96 -5.53 -5.72
C SER A 272 -6.56 -5.63 -5.13
N PHE A 273 -5.81 -6.70 -5.42
CA PHE A 273 -4.45 -6.86 -4.91
C PHE A 273 -3.50 -7.41 -5.96
N SER A 274 -2.25 -6.94 -5.93
CA SER A 274 -1.15 -7.47 -6.72
C SER A 274 0.14 -7.36 -5.92
N LEU A 275 0.85 -8.47 -5.74
CA LEU A 275 2.21 -8.48 -5.23
C LEU A 275 3.15 -9.10 -6.27
N SER A 276 4.09 -8.29 -6.73
CA SER A 276 5.02 -8.67 -7.79
C SER A 276 6.46 -8.34 -7.42
N GLU A 277 7.37 -9.02 -8.07
CA GLU A 277 8.79 -8.84 -7.92
C GLU A 277 9.43 -8.58 -9.28
N ALA A 278 10.39 -7.66 -9.34
CA ALA A 278 11.11 -7.29 -10.55
C ALA A 278 12.62 -7.27 -10.32
N TRP A 279 13.37 -7.58 -11.37
CA TRP A 279 14.83 -7.52 -11.38
C TRP A 279 15.32 -7.33 -12.82
N LEU A 280 16.55 -6.84 -12.97
CA LEU A 280 17.20 -6.74 -14.26
C LEU A 280 18.00 -8.03 -14.52
N LYS A 281 17.80 -8.65 -15.69
CA LYS A 281 18.62 -9.78 -16.17
C LYS A 281 18.93 -9.56 -17.64
N ASP A 282 20.21 -9.59 -17.99
CA ASP A 282 20.69 -9.39 -19.37
C ASP A 282 20.08 -8.11 -19.99
N GLU A 283 20.20 -6.99 -19.26
CA GLU A 283 19.65 -5.66 -19.60
C GLU A 283 18.12 -5.58 -19.79
N SER A 284 17.41 -6.66 -19.49
CA SER A 284 15.96 -6.76 -19.67
C SER A 284 15.24 -6.91 -18.34
N TRP A 285 14.16 -6.14 -18.16
CA TRP A 285 13.30 -6.26 -16.97
C TRP A 285 12.58 -7.60 -16.95
N GLN A 286 12.71 -8.29 -15.83
CA GLN A 286 11.98 -9.50 -15.51
C GLN A 286 10.92 -9.20 -14.46
N PHE A 287 9.80 -9.90 -14.53
CA PHE A 287 8.68 -9.78 -13.59
C PHE A 287 8.18 -11.18 -13.22
N ASP A 288 7.98 -11.42 -11.94
CA ASP A 288 7.38 -12.68 -11.46
C ASP A 288 6.53 -12.38 -10.21
N ASN A 289 5.73 -13.36 -9.80
CA ASN A 289 5.13 -13.32 -8.47
C ASN A 289 6.25 -13.42 -7.42
N LEU A 290 6.08 -12.72 -6.31
CA LEU A 290 7.04 -12.82 -5.22
C LEU A 290 7.13 -14.27 -4.73
N LYS A 291 8.34 -14.85 -4.75
CA LYS A 291 8.59 -16.16 -4.15
C LYS A 291 8.88 -15.96 -2.67
N ILE A 292 8.30 -16.81 -1.82
CA ILE A 292 8.58 -16.77 -0.38
C ILE A 292 10.04 -17.18 -0.16
N GLU A 293 10.89 -16.20 0.12
CA GLU A 293 12.30 -16.43 0.46
C GLU A 293 12.40 -16.83 1.95
N ASN A 294 13.20 -17.85 2.24
CA ASN A 294 13.55 -18.18 3.62
C ASN A 294 14.56 -17.13 4.12
N GLN A 295 14.11 -16.22 4.99
CA GLN A 295 14.88 -15.20 5.71
C GLN A 295 15.96 -14.47 4.88
N VAL A 296 15.63 -13.28 4.40
CA VAL A 296 16.61 -12.36 3.81
C VAL A 296 17.14 -11.41 4.88
N THR A 297 18.44 -11.50 5.17
CA THR A 297 19.19 -10.42 5.83
C THR A 297 19.75 -9.49 4.76
N CYS A 298 19.08 -8.36 4.48
CA CYS A 298 19.72 -7.28 3.75
C CYS A 298 20.27 -6.26 4.75
N GLN A 299 21.59 -6.05 4.70
CA GLN A 299 22.21 -4.89 5.32
C GLN A 299 21.79 -3.63 4.54
N GLU A 300 21.32 -2.61 5.25
CA GLU A 300 21.05 -1.30 4.67
C GLU A 300 22.34 -0.77 4.00
N PRO A 301 22.26 -0.24 2.77
CA PRO A 301 23.39 0.51 2.23
C PRO A 301 23.59 1.76 3.09
N SER A 302 24.82 1.96 3.58
CA SER A 302 25.21 3.19 4.26
C SER A 302 24.92 4.38 3.35
N LEU A 303 24.00 5.25 3.78
CA LEU A 303 23.79 6.55 3.17
C LEU A 303 25.07 7.37 3.37
N PHE A 304 25.79 7.63 2.28
CA PHE A 304 26.69 8.76 2.14
C PHE A 304 25.98 9.84 1.33
#